data_AF-A0A2V1B2U8-F1
#
_entry.id   AF-A0A2V1B2U8-F1
#
_cell.length_a   1.000
_cell.length_b   1.000
_cell.length_c   1.000
_cell.angle_alpha   90.00
_cell.angle_beta   90.00
_cell.angle_gamma   90.00
#
_symmetry.space_group_name_H-M   'P 1'
#
loop_
_entity.id
_entity.type
_entity.pdbx_description
1 polymer ?
#
loop_
_entity_poly.entity_id
_entity_poly.type
_entity_poly.pdbx_seq_one_letter_code
_entity_poly.pdbx_strand_id
1 'polypeptide(L)'
;MWVTEKKDRFEIDLDVIQDDLSLATRGASWVTNEANGMKDKREWMMDQMLKAPKDQQLWDRKKNTWRMTRVREYRQLQRRLKELSLALGHEGGGPPGRGEEITPIRFRNGLLQERNIYVIGGRIAYVTRYHKSQALFGEAKVIPRFLPWRIGQIWAIYLAYVQPFSETL
;
A
#
# COMPACT_ATOMS: atom_id res chain seq x y z
N MET A 1 -8.84 0.41 18.02
CA MET A 1 -10.14 -0.28 18.00
C MET A 1 -9.83 -1.77 17.94
N TRP A 2 -9.93 -2.48 19.06
CA TRP A 2 -9.63 -3.91 19.13
C TRP A 2 -10.92 -4.67 18.88
N VAL A 3 -10.96 -5.46 17.81
CA VAL A 3 -12.11 -6.32 17.51
C VAL A 3 -11.81 -7.72 18.04
N THR A 4 -12.69 -8.22 18.90
CA THR A 4 -12.54 -9.49 19.64
C THR A 4 -12.66 -10.71 18.72
N GLU A 5 -13.64 -10.70 17.81
CA GLU A 5 -13.85 -11.81 16.88
C GLU A 5 -13.13 -11.59 15.54
N LYS A 6 -12.53 -12.66 14.99
CA LYS A 6 -11.76 -12.58 13.74
C LYS A 6 -12.63 -12.15 12.54
N LYS A 7 -13.88 -12.60 12.50
CA LYS A 7 -14.84 -12.31 11.41
C LYS A 7 -15.24 -10.84 11.31
N ASP A 8 -15.13 -10.10 12.41
CA ASP A 8 -15.53 -8.69 12.49
C ASP A 8 -14.35 -7.76 12.17
N ARG A 9 -13.16 -8.32 11.93
CA ARG A 9 -11.99 -7.53 11.56
C ARG A 9 -12.12 -7.09 10.12
N PHE A 10 -11.81 -5.82 9.89
CA PHE A 10 -11.68 -5.28 8.55
C PHE A 10 -10.39 -5.82 7.93
N GLU A 11 -10.52 -6.88 7.13
CA GLU A 11 -9.41 -7.63 6.53
C GLU A 11 -9.70 -7.89 5.05
N ILE A 12 -8.64 -8.05 4.26
CA ILE A 12 -8.72 -8.56 2.89
C ILE A 12 -8.25 -10.00 2.93
N ASP A 13 -9.05 -10.91 2.39
CA ASP A 13 -8.60 -12.29 2.18
C ASP A 13 -7.51 -12.29 1.11
N LEU A 14 -6.26 -12.38 1.55
CA LEU A 14 -5.10 -12.34 0.67
C LEU A 14 -4.85 -13.70 -0.02
N ASP A 15 -5.42 -14.80 0.49
CA ASP A 15 -5.20 -16.14 -0.07
C ASP A 15 -5.83 -16.28 -1.46
N VAL A 16 -6.87 -15.49 -1.74
CA VAL A 16 -7.57 -15.46 -3.04
C VAL A 16 -7.06 -14.38 -3.99
N ILE A 17 -6.13 -13.53 -3.55
CA ILE A 17 -5.63 -12.41 -4.37
C ILE A 17 -4.64 -12.90 -5.42
N GLN A 18 -4.91 -12.53 -6.66
CA GLN A 18 -4.07 -12.82 -7.81
C GLN A 18 -3.11 -11.66 -8.08
N ASP A 19 -1.81 -11.94 -7.99
CA ASP A 19 -0.76 -10.96 -8.26
C ASP A 19 0.32 -11.56 -9.17
N ASP A 20 0.29 -11.19 -10.45
CA ASP A 20 1.30 -11.64 -11.42
C ASP A 20 2.60 -10.83 -11.26
N LEU A 21 3.65 -11.53 -10.82
CA LEU A 21 5.00 -11.01 -10.60
C LEU A 21 5.73 -10.68 -11.91
N SER A 22 5.33 -11.29 -13.04
CA SER A 22 5.94 -11.08 -14.35
C SER A 22 5.33 -9.91 -15.13
N LEU A 23 4.19 -9.39 -14.64
CA LEU A 23 3.46 -8.33 -15.31
C LEU A 23 4.23 -7.01 -15.21
N ALA A 24 4.81 -6.56 -16.33
CA ALA A 24 5.56 -5.31 -16.43
C ALA A 24 4.68 -4.11 -16.87
N THR A 25 3.39 -4.33 -17.16
CA THR A 25 2.48 -3.30 -17.67
C THR A 25 2.44 -2.08 -16.72
N ARG A 26 2.61 -0.88 -17.29
CA ARG A 26 2.57 0.37 -16.52
C ARG A 26 1.25 0.50 -15.77
N GLY A 27 1.33 0.88 -14.49
CA GLY A 27 0.17 1.05 -13.61
C GLY A 27 -0.41 -0.25 -13.06
N ALA A 28 0.10 -1.42 -13.47
CA ALA A 28 -0.39 -2.69 -12.97
C ALA A 28 0.01 -2.94 -11.51
N SER A 29 -0.92 -3.54 -10.76
CA SER A 29 -0.78 -4.09 -9.43
C SER A 29 -1.93 -5.07 -9.14
N TRP A 30 -1.83 -5.86 -8.08
CA TRP A 30 -2.97 -6.66 -7.60
C TRP A 30 -4.22 -5.80 -7.30
N VAL A 31 -4.06 -4.51 -6.96
CA VAL A 31 -5.20 -3.60 -6.74
C VAL A 31 -5.89 -3.23 -8.06
N THR A 32 -5.14 -3.09 -9.14
CA THR A 32 -5.70 -2.76 -10.47
C THR A 32 -6.13 -3.99 -11.26
N ASN A 33 -5.79 -5.19 -10.80
CA ASN A 33 -6.27 -6.45 -11.36
C ASN A 33 -7.79 -6.61 -11.13
N GLU A 34 -8.55 -6.74 -12.21
CA GLU A 34 -10.02 -6.85 -12.16
C GLU A 34 -10.50 -8.11 -11.43
N ALA A 35 -9.74 -9.20 -11.52
CA ALA A 35 -10.06 -10.47 -10.86
C ALA A 35 -10.12 -10.36 -9.33
N ASN A 36 -9.47 -9.33 -8.75
CA ASN A 36 -9.42 -9.12 -7.31
C ASN A 36 -10.56 -8.22 -6.79
N GLY A 37 -11.38 -7.62 -7.65
CA GLY A 37 -12.58 -6.89 -7.22
C GLY A 37 -12.30 -5.67 -6.32
N MET A 38 -11.21 -4.93 -6.57
CA MET A 38 -10.80 -3.78 -5.73
C MET A 38 -11.24 -2.40 -6.27
N LYS A 39 -11.89 -2.35 -7.44
CA LYS A 39 -12.25 -1.08 -8.12
C LYS A 39 -13.23 -0.22 -7.33
N ASP A 40 -14.17 -0.84 -6.62
CA ASP A 40 -15.24 -0.21 -5.85
C ASP A 40 -14.74 0.42 -4.53
N LYS A 41 -13.55 0.04 -4.04
CA LYS A 41 -13.07 0.46 -2.71
C LYS A 41 -12.82 1.96 -2.60
N ARG A 42 -12.47 2.61 -3.70
CA ARG A 42 -12.36 4.07 -3.79
C ARG A 42 -13.70 4.76 -3.58
N GLU A 43 -14.75 4.26 -4.23
CA GLU A 43 -16.11 4.80 -4.12
C GLU A 43 -16.68 4.55 -2.73
N TRP A 44 -16.39 3.38 -2.17
CA TRP A 44 -16.69 3.09 -0.77
C TRP A 44 -16.04 4.11 0.17
N MET A 45 -14.76 4.45 -0.01
CA MET A 45 -14.08 5.49 0.80
C MET A 45 -14.71 6.88 0.63
N MET A 46 -15.16 7.24 -0.58
CA MET A 46 -15.89 8.49 -0.81
C MET A 46 -17.20 8.54 -0.02
N ASP A 47 -17.97 7.45 -0.04
CA ASP A 47 -19.20 7.32 0.72
C ASP A 47 -18.95 7.40 2.24
N GLN A 48 -17.91 6.71 2.74
CA GLN A 48 -17.53 6.81 4.15
C GLN A 48 -17.10 8.22 4.54
N MET A 49 -16.33 8.90 3.70
CA MET A 49 -15.93 10.30 3.92
C MET A 49 -17.16 11.21 4.02
N LEU A 50 -18.20 10.97 3.21
CA LEU A 50 -19.45 11.74 3.24
C LEU A 50 -20.34 11.41 4.44
N LYS A 51 -20.22 10.22 5.02
CA LYS A 51 -20.94 9.76 6.22
C LYS A 51 -20.21 10.08 7.52
N ALA A 52 -18.91 10.40 7.45
CA ALA A 52 -18.11 10.75 8.62
C ALA A 52 -18.69 11.93 9.40
N PRO A 53 -18.42 12.03 10.71
CA PRO A 53 -18.77 13.19 11.54
C PRO A 53 -18.32 14.50 10.90
N LYS A 54 -19.12 15.57 11.05
CA LYS A 54 -18.89 16.86 10.37
C LYS A 54 -17.50 17.44 10.63
N ASP A 55 -16.93 17.20 11.80
CA ASP A 55 -15.59 17.62 12.17
C ASP A 55 -14.49 16.84 11.44
N GLN A 56 -14.75 15.62 10.97
CA GLN A 56 -13.80 14.75 10.28
C GLN A 56 -13.96 14.75 8.75
N GLN A 57 -15.06 15.30 8.23
CA GLN A 57 -15.32 15.36 6.78
C GLN A 57 -14.26 16.18 6.04
N LEU A 58 -13.72 15.59 4.96
CA LEU A 58 -12.79 16.26 4.05
C LEU A 58 -13.52 17.20 3.06
N TRP A 59 -14.80 16.95 2.80
CA TRP A 59 -15.63 17.72 1.86
C TRP A 59 -16.61 18.63 2.59
N ASP A 60 -16.70 19.89 2.18
CA ASP A 60 -17.74 20.80 2.65
C ASP A 60 -18.94 20.77 1.69
N ARG A 61 -20.03 20.13 2.13
CA ARG A 61 -21.26 20.06 1.32
C ARG A 61 -21.92 21.41 1.07
N LYS A 62 -21.79 22.39 1.98
CA LYS A 62 -22.44 23.69 1.82
C LYS A 62 -21.68 24.57 0.82
N LYS A 63 -20.35 24.55 0.90
CA LYS A 63 -19.47 25.32 0.02
C LYS A 63 -19.11 24.58 -1.27
N ASN A 64 -19.50 23.31 -1.41
CA ASN A 64 -19.16 22.44 -2.53
C ASN A 64 -17.64 22.43 -2.83
N THR A 65 -16.82 22.38 -1.79
CA THR A 65 -15.35 22.49 -1.89
C THR A 65 -14.62 21.61 -0.86
N TRP A 66 -13.36 21.27 -1.16
CA TRP A 66 -12.49 20.54 -0.24
C TRP A 66 -12.08 21.41 0.96
N ARG A 67 -12.13 20.82 2.15
CA ARG A 67 -11.57 21.41 3.36
C ARG A 67 -10.07 21.15 3.39
N MET A 68 -9.31 22.03 2.73
CA MET A 68 -7.87 21.83 2.51
C MET A 68 -7.04 21.59 3.77
N THR A 69 -7.43 22.13 4.93
CA THR A 69 -6.78 21.80 6.21
C THR A 69 -6.93 20.32 6.56
N ARG A 70 -8.15 19.77 6.46
CA ARG A 70 -8.43 18.35 6.71
C ARG A 70 -7.77 17.44 5.68
N VAL A 71 -7.77 17.83 4.40
CA VAL A 71 -7.06 17.08 3.35
C VAL A 71 -5.55 17.02 3.65
N ARG A 72 -4.94 18.12 4.11
CA ARG A 72 -3.53 18.15 4.51
C ARG A 72 -3.23 17.25 5.71
N GLU A 73 -4.09 17.31 6.74
CA GLU A 73 -4.00 16.42 7.92
C GLU A 73 -4.10 14.94 7.52
N TYR A 74 -5.08 14.60 6.67
CA TYR A 74 -5.26 13.26 6.15
C TYR A 74 -4.03 12.76 5.40
N ARG A 75 -3.48 13.59 4.49
CA ARG A 75 -2.23 13.26 3.78
C ARG A 75 -1.02 13.12 4.72
N GLN A 76 -1.00 13.85 5.83
CA GLN A 76 0.06 13.71 6.84
C GLN A 76 -0.03 12.37 7.58
N LEU A 77 -1.25 11.93 7.92
CA LEU A 77 -1.46 10.59 8.50
C LEU A 77 -0.99 9.49 7.55
N GLN A 78 -1.27 9.62 6.25
CA GLN A 78 -0.80 8.67 5.24
C GLN A 78 0.73 8.66 5.12
N ARG A 79 1.39 9.84 5.13
CA ARG A 79 2.86 9.91 5.15
C ARG A 79 3.43 9.20 6.37
N ARG A 80 2.86 9.46 7.56
CA ARG A 80 3.29 8.84 8.80
C ARG A 80 3.12 7.31 8.78
N LEU A 81 2.02 6.81 8.22
CA LEU A 81 1.80 5.38 8.03
C LEU A 81 2.88 4.75 7.14
N LYS A 82 3.23 5.40 6.01
CA LYS A 82 4.28 4.93 5.11
C LYS A 82 5.66 4.91 5.79
N GLU A 83 6.00 5.96 6.54
CA GLU A 83 7.25 6.05 7.30
C GLU A 83 7.38 4.93 8.33
N LEU A 84 6.36 4.75 9.17
CA LEU A 84 6.35 3.69 10.19
C LEU A 84 6.44 2.30 9.56
N SER A 85 5.75 2.11 8.43
CA SER A 85 5.76 0.84 7.72
C SER A 85 7.11 0.54 7.07
N LEU A 86 7.80 1.55 6.53
CA LEU A 86 9.17 1.42 6.03
C LEU A 86 10.10 0.98 7.17
N ALA A 87 10.02 1.64 8.33
CA ALA A 87 10.82 1.27 9.51
C ALA A 87 10.61 -0.20 9.91
N LEU A 88 9.35 -0.65 10.00
CA LEU A 88 9.01 -2.04 10.35
C LEU A 88 9.49 -3.05 9.28
N GLY A 89 9.41 -2.70 8.00
CA GLY A 89 9.90 -3.54 6.90
C GLY A 89 11.43 -3.69 6.88
N HIS A 90 12.15 -2.70 7.41
CA HIS A 90 13.61 -2.74 7.57
C HIS A 90 14.06 -3.59 8.76
N GLU A 91 13.30 -3.63 9.85
CA GLU A 91 13.61 -4.45 11.04
C GLU A 91 13.31 -5.95 10.83
N GLY A 92 12.38 -6.29 9.93
CA GLY A 92 11.81 -7.63 9.80
C GLY A 92 12.63 -8.72 9.09
N GLY A 93 13.93 -8.52 8.77
CA GLY A 93 14.69 -9.62 8.16
C GLY A 93 16.12 -9.30 7.74
N GLY A 94 17.06 -9.35 8.68
CA GLY A 94 18.49 -9.21 8.39
C GLY A 94 19.03 -7.79 8.60
N PRO A 95 20.36 -7.59 8.53
CA PRO A 95 21.00 -6.34 8.90
C PRO A 95 20.43 -5.16 8.10
N PRO A 96 20.29 -3.99 8.72
CA PRO A 96 19.69 -2.82 8.09
C PRO A 96 20.45 -2.51 6.79
N GLY A 97 19.70 -2.32 5.69
CA GLY A 97 20.26 -1.81 4.45
C GLY A 97 20.98 -0.50 4.75
N ARG A 98 22.31 -0.49 4.67
CA ARG A 98 23.12 0.67 5.03
C ARG A 98 22.79 1.84 4.10
N GLY A 99 22.29 2.94 4.66
CA GLY A 99 22.41 4.35 4.23
C GLY A 99 21.84 4.78 2.88
N GLU A 100 21.96 3.98 1.82
CA GLU A 100 21.70 4.38 0.42
C GLU A 100 20.61 3.53 -0.26
N GLU A 101 20.07 2.51 0.42
CA GLU A 101 19.15 1.53 -0.17
C GLU A 101 17.74 1.55 0.44
N ILE A 102 17.29 2.70 0.95
CA ILE A 102 15.85 2.89 1.21
C ILE A 102 15.17 3.01 -0.15
N THR A 103 14.90 1.85 -0.76
CA THR A 103 14.09 1.81 -1.96
C THR A 103 12.72 2.38 -1.56
N PRO A 104 12.19 3.40 -2.26
CA PRO A 104 10.87 3.92 -1.94
C PRO A 104 9.82 2.86 -2.23
N ILE A 105 8.75 2.84 -1.44
CA ILE A 105 7.61 1.95 -1.68
C ILE A 105 6.93 2.32 -2.99
N ARG A 106 6.85 1.36 -3.90
CA ARG A 106 6.17 1.40 -5.20
C ARG A 106 5.13 0.29 -5.21
N PHE A 107 3.86 0.67 -5.24
CA PHE A 107 2.75 -0.28 -5.17
C PHE A 107 2.10 -0.55 -6.54
N ARG A 108 2.49 0.20 -7.57
CA ARG A 108 2.11 -0.01 -8.98
C ARG A 108 3.34 0.12 -9.86
N ASN A 109 3.34 -0.55 -11.00
CA ASN A 109 4.44 -0.46 -11.94
C ASN A 109 4.58 0.96 -12.49
N GLY A 110 5.78 1.51 -12.40
CA GLY A 110 6.15 2.76 -13.04
C GLY A 110 6.60 2.54 -14.49
N LEU A 111 7.04 3.63 -15.12
CA LEU A 111 7.60 3.58 -16.48
C LEU A 111 9.04 3.01 -16.49
N LEU A 112 9.83 3.40 -15.49
CA LEU A 112 11.26 3.06 -15.40
C LEU A 112 11.55 1.97 -14.37
N GLN A 113 10.63 1.75 -13.44
CA GLN A 113 10.79 0.80 -12.34
C GLN A 113 9.47 0.11 -12.04
N GLU A 114 9.51 -1.19 -11.87
CA GLU A 114 8.38 -1.99 -11.42
C GLU A 114 8.03 -1.69 -9.95
N ARG A 115 6.85 -2.16 -9.54
CA ARG A 115 6.44 -2.16 -8.14
C ARG A 115 7.38 -3.03 -7.30
N ASN A 116 7.40 -2.79 -6.01
CA ASN A 116 8.13 -3.57 -5.03
C ASN A 116 7.26 -4.07 -3.89
N ILE A 117 5.94 -3.91 -3.99
CA ILE A 117 4.97 -4.58 -3.10
C ILE A 117 4.16 -5.56 -3.92
N TYR A 118 4.10 -6.80 -3.44
CA TYR A 118 3.39 -7.91 -4.06
C TYR A 118 2.58 -8.70 -3.03
N VAL A 119 1.56 -9.42 -3.48
CA VAL A 119 0.93 -10.50 -2.74
C VAL A 119 1.49 -11.83 -3.25
N ILE A 120 2.10 -12.62 -2.36
CA ILE A 120 2.69 -13.92 -2.70
C ILE A 120 2.23 -14.93 -1.66
N GLY A 121 1.47 -15.94 -2.08
CA GLY A 121 0.96 -17.00 -1.22
C GLY A 121 0.21 -16.48 0.02
N GLY A 122 -0.75 -15.56 -0.19
CA GLY A 122 -1.55 -15.01 0.91
C GLY A 122 -0.85 -13.96 1.77
N ARG A 123 0.36 -13.52 1.40
CA ARG A 123 1.16 -12.60 2.22
C ARG A 123 1.67 -11.43 1.41
N ILE A 124 1.68 -10.24 2.02
CA ILE A 124 2.33 -9.08 1.43
C ILE A 124 3.85 -9.25 1.55
N ALA A 125 4.53 -9.09 0.42
CA ALA A 125 5.98 -9.12 0.32
C ALA A 125 6.50 -7.78 -0.23
N TYR A 126 7.56 -7.28 0.41
CA TYR A 126 8.36 -6.17 -0.08
C TYR A 126 9.60 -6.69 -0.80
N VAL A 127 9.74 -6.39 -2.08
CA VAL A 127 10.80 -6.94 -2.95
C VAL A 127 11.85 -5.88 -3.25
N THR A 128 13.03 -6.04 -2.64
CA THR A 128 14.18 -5.16 -2.91
C THR A 128 15.09 -5.77 -3.97
N ARG A 129 15.57 -4.95 -4.92
CA ARG A 129 16.63 -5.33 -5.86
C ARG A 129 17.94 -4.69 -5.44
N TYR A 130 18.94 -5.52 -5.17
CA TYR A 130 20.26 -5.08 -4.72
C TYR A 130 21.16 -4.87 -5.93
N HIS A 131 21.38 -3.62 -6.33
CA HIS A 131 22.15 -3.30 -7.54
C HIS A 131 23.66 -3.50 -7.40
N LYS A 132 24.22 -3.59 -6.18
CA LYS A 132 25.67 -3.83 -6.00
C LYS A 132 26.10 -5.24 -6.46
N SER A 133 25.19 -6.20 -6.50
CA SER A 133 25.47 -7.53 -7.07
C SER A 133 25.46 -7.52 -8.59
N GLN A 134 24.87 -6.51 -9.24
CA GLN A 134 24.77 -6.43 -10.70
C GLN A 134 26.14 -6.29 -11.36
N ALA A 135 27.07 -5.59 -10.70
CA ALA A 135 28.46 -5.48 -11.13
C ALA A 135 29.24 -6.81 -11.02
N LEU A 136 28.80 -7.74 -10.15
CA LEU A 136 29.48 -9.01 -9.89
C LEU A 136 28.84 -10.20 -10.64
N PHE A 137 27.52 -10.19 -10.83
CA PHE A 137 26.76 -11.34 -11.34
C PHE A 137 25.95 -11.02 -12.61
N GLY A 138 26.07 -9.82 -13.17
CA GLY A 138 25.30 -9.38 -14.34
C GLY A 138 23.85 -9.02 -14.05
N GLU A 139 23.28 -9.53 -12.94
CA GLU A 139 21.89 -9.27 -12.53
C GLU A 139 21.78 -8.78 -11.08
N ALA A 140 20.77 -7.94 -10.82
CA ALA A 140 20.48 -7.44 -9.48
C ALA A 140 19.83 -8.56 -8.63
N LYS A 141 20.38 -8.81 -7.44
CA LYS A 141 19.83 -9.82 -6.52
C LYS A 141 18.45 -9.38 -6.03
N VAL A 142 17.44 -10.20 -6.27
CA VAL A 142 16.07 -9.98 -5.81
C VAL A 142 15.90 -10.61 -4.42
N ILE A 143 15.46 -9.82 -3.44
CA ILE A 143 15.24 -10.27 -2.06
C ILE A 143 13.80 -9.95 -1.67
N PRO A 144 12.89 -10.95 -1.61
CA PRO A 144 11.56 -10.78 -1.06
C PRO A 144 11.61 -10.77 0.48
N ARG A 145 10.92 -9.81 1.09
CA ARG A 145 10.76 -9.67 2.54
C ARG A 145 9.27 -9.73 2.86
N PHE A 146 8.83 -10.82 3.47
CA PHE A 146 7.43 -10.99 3.85
C PHE A 146 7.12 -10.16 5.09
N LEU A 147 6.04 -9.38 5.03
CA LEU A 147 5.58 -8.62 6.17
C LEU A 147 4.88 -9.54 7.17
N PRO A 148 5.01 -9.31 8.48
CA PRO A 148 4.14 -9.93 9.47
C PRO A 148 2.68 -9.73 9.08
N TRP A 149 1.86 -10.77 9.24
CA TRP A 149 0.50 -10.81 8.67
C TRP A 149 -0.34 -9.55 9.00
N ARG A 150 -0.29 -9.06 10.25
CA ARG A 150 -1.03 -7.83 10.65
C ARG A 150 -0.57 -6.59 9.89
N ILE A 151 0.73 -6.46 9.67
CA ILE A 151 1.31 -5.34 8.90
C ILE A 151 0.93 -5.49 7.42
N GLY A 152 0.97 -6.72 6.90
CA GLY A 152 0.49 -7.04 5.55
C GLY A 152 -0.97 -6.65 5.35
N GLN A 153 -1.86 -6.96 6.29
CA GLN A 153 -3.27 -6.57 6.24
C GLN A 153 -3.45 -5.04 6.22
N ILE A 154 -2.72 -4.32 7.07
CA ILE A 154 -2.73 -2.84 7.05
C ILE A 154 -2.31 -2.31 5.67
N TRP A 155 -1.28 -2.89 5.06
CA TRP A 155 -0.85 -2.53 3.71
C TRP A 155 -1.89 -2.86 2.65
N ALA A 156 -2.50 -4.04 2.72
CA ALA A 156 -3.53 -4.45 1.77
C ALA A 156 -4.71 -3.45 1.79
N ILE A 157 -5.21 -3.14 2.98
CA ILE A 157 -6.28 -2.16 3.18
C ILE A 157 -5.84 -0.77 2.70
N TYR A 158 -4.64 -0.35 3.07
CA TYR A 158 -4.10 0.94 2.65
C TYR A 158 -4.06 1.06 1.11
N LEU A 159 -3.55 0.04 0.43
CA LEU A 159 -3.39 0.05 -1.02
C LEU A 159 -4.71 -0.09 -1.78
N ALA A 160 -5.68 -0.85 -1.24
CA ALA A 160 -6.98 -1.03 -1.88
C ALA A 160 -7.94 0.16 -1.64
N TYR A 161 -7.99 0.69 -0.42
CA TYR A 161 -8.97 1.72 -0.03
C TYR A 161 -8.36 3.12 -0.02
N VAL A 162 -7.30 3.30 0.75
CA VAL A 162 -6.80 4.63 1.12
C VAL A 162 -6.01 5.28 -0.01
N GLN A 163 -5.14 4.53 -0.68
CA GLN A 163 -4.26 5.03 -1.73
C GLN A 163 -5.06 5.49 -2.98
N PRO A 164 -6.03 4.73 -3.52
CA PRO A 164 -6.82 5.18 -4.67
C PRO A 164 -7.72 6.36 -4.35
N PHE A 165 -8.29 6.40 -3.14
CA PHE A 165 -9.01 7.58 -2.66
C PHE A 165 -8.10 8.80 -2.55
N SER A 166 -6.87 8.63 -2.04
CA SER A 166 -5.90 9.71 -1.92
C SER A 166 -5.53 10.38 -3.24
N GLU A 167 -5.58 9.63 -4.34
CA GLU A 167 -5.27 10.13 -5.69
C GLU A 167 -6.37 11.04 -6.25
N THR A 168 -7.55 11.05 -5.61
CA THR A 168 -8.67 11.93 -5.96
C THR A 168 -8.76 13.20 -5.12
N LEU A 169 -8.07 13.23 -3.97
CA LEU A 169 -7.91 14.40 -3.11
C LEU A 169 -6.83 15.33 -3.69
#